data_AF-A0AAJ8M2S0-F1
#
_entry.id   AF-A0AAJ8M2S0-F1
#
_cell.length_a   1.000
_cell.length_b   1.000
_cell.length_c   1.000
_cell.angle_alpha   90.00
_cell.angle_beta   90.00
_cell.angle_gamma   90.00
#
_symmetry.space_group_name_H-M   'P 1'
#
loop_
_entity.id
_entity.type
_entity.pdbx_description
1 polymer ?
#
loop_
_entity_poly.entity_id
_entity_poly.type
_entity_poly.pdbx_seq_one_letter_code
_entity_poly.pdbx_strand_id
1 'polypeptide(L)'
;MSTGQTYYEFYRGSSIGTALTDALDELITQGDIPPQLAMRVLQQFDKSLTETLQKNVKNKTQIKGHLSTYRLCDDVWTFVVKDPQFKMEGVGAGSETVTGSKIKIVACKSGDAAEGKKGNARE
;
A
#
# COMPACT_ATOMS: atom_id res chain seq x y z
N MET A 1 4.01 27.26 3.24
CA MET A 1 4.66 26.13 3.95
C MET A 1 4.43 24.91 3.07
N SER A 2 5.49 24.25 2.59
CA SER A 2 5.34 23.12 1.67
C SER A 2 4.58 22.00 2.37
N THR A 3 3.40 21.66 1.86
CA THR A 3 2.69 20.42 2.18
C THR A 3 3.51 19.27 1.62
N GLY A 4 4.58 18.89 2.33
CA GLY A 4 5.44 17.78 1.98
C GLY A 4 4.60 16.52 2.03
N GLN A 5 4.26 15.99 0.87
CA GLN A 5 3.58 14.70 0.75
C GLN A 5 4.44 13.68 1.49
N THR A 6 3.96 13.23 2.65
CA THR A 6 4.67 12.23 3.45
C THR A 6 4.48 10.90 2.75
N TYR A 7 5.54 10.41 2.10
CA TYR A 7 5.53 9.10 1.46
C TYR A 7 5.65 8.03 2.54
N TYR A 8 4.75 7.04 2.50
CA TYR A 8 4.76 5.98 3.51
C TYR A 8 5.88 4.99 3.23
N GLU A 9 6.78 4.81 4.20
CA GLU A 9 7.79 3.73 4.19
C GLU A 9 7.16 2.33 4.31
N PHE A 10 5.84 2.26 4.56
CA PHE A 10 5.06 1.02 4.67
C PHE A 10 5.30 0.07 3.49
N TYR A 11 5.43 0.61 2.27
CA TYR A 11 5.62 -0.21 1.09
C TYR A 11 7.00 -0.85 0.96
N ARG A 12 7.98 -0.46 1.79
CA ARG A 12 9.27 -1.16 1.87
C ARG A 12 9.09 -2.62 2.34
N GLY A 13 8.02 -2.92 3.09
CA GLY A 13 7.64 -4.28 3.47
C GLY A 13 6.90 -5.08 2.40
N SER A 14 6.68 -4.51 1.21
CA SER A 14 6.15 -5.25 0.05
C SER A 14 7.25 -6.13 -0.57
N SER A 15 6.88 -7.14 -1.35
CA SER A 15 7.85 -8.04 -1.99
C SER A 15 8.92 -7.30 -2.81
N ILE A 16 8.55 -6.24 -3.53
CA ILE A 16 9.50 -5.40 -4.28
C ILE A 16 10.37 -4.54 -3.35
N GLY A 17 9.80 -4.02 -2.27
CA GLY A 17 10.55 -3.23 -1.28
C GLY A 17 11.56 -4.06 -0.48
N THR A 18 11.19 -5.30 -0.13
CA THR A 18 12.08 -6.25 0.54
C THR A 18 13.23 -6.62 -0.39
N ALA A 19 12.94 -6.99 -1.64
CA ALA A 19 13.98 -7.29 -2.62
C ALA A 19 14.95 -6.11 -2.85
N LEU A 20 14.44 -4.87 -2.86
CA LEU A 20 15.28 -3.68 -2.96
C LEU A 20 16.16 -3.52 -1.70
N THR A 21 15.61 -3.74 -0.52
CA THR A 21 16.35 -3.60 0.75
C THR A 21 17.46 -4.65 0.83
N ASP A 22 17.15 -5.91 0.49
CA ASP A 22 18.14 -7.00 0.46
C ASP A 22 19.29 -6.69 -0.51
N ALA A 23 18.98 -6.16 -1.70
CA ALA A 23 20.00 -5.78 -2.68
C ALA A 23 20.86 -4.60 -2.21
N LEU A 24 20.27 -3.61 -1.53
CA LEU A 24 21.01 -2.48 -0.96
C LEU A 24 21.92 -2.94 0.19
N ASP A 25 21.46 -3.86 1.04
CA ASP A 25 22.24 -4.41 2.14
C ASP A 25 23.45 -5.23 1.63
N GLU A 26 23.29 -5.96 0.52
CA GLU A 26 24.39 -6.66 -0.14
C GLU A 26 25.47 -5.67 -0.63
N LEU A 27 25.07 -4.60 -1.33
CA LEU A 27 26.00 -3.57 -1.83
C LEU A 27 26.72 -2.82 -0.68
N ILE A 28 26.04 -2.61 0.44
CA ILE A 28 26.66 -2.04 1.65
C ILE A 28 27.69 -3.01 2.22
N THR A 29 27.33 -4.30 2.32
CA THR A 29 28.20 -5.34 2.89
C THR A 29 29.46 -5.54 2.05
N GLN A 30 29.36 -5.39 0.73
CA GLN A 30 30.50 -5.45 -0.20
C GLN A 30 31.35 -4.16 -0.18
N GLY A 31 30.85 -3.08 0.42
CA GLY A 31 31.53 -1.78 0.49
C GLY A 31 31.37 -0.94 -0.78
N ASP A 32 30.50 -1.34 -1.71
CA ASP A 32 30.27 -0.65 -2.97
C ASP A 32 29.51 0.67 -2.78
N ILE A 33 28.60 0.72 -1.79
CA ILE A 33 27.86 1.93 -1.45
C ILE A 33 27.88 2.22 0.05
N PRO A 34 27.90 3.51 0.45
CA PRO A 34 27.75 3.87 1.85
C PRO A 34 26.28 3.76 2.29
N PRO A 35 26.00 3.47 3.58
CA PRO A 35 24.63 3.35 4.09
C PRO A 35 23.75 4.59 3.85
N GLN A 36 24.35 5.79 3.88
CA GLN A 36 23.62 7.03 3.61
C GLN A 36 23.08 7.10 2.18
N LEU A 37 23.74 6.47 1.21
CA LEU A 37 23.26 6.42 -0.17
C LEU A 37 22.06 5.48 -0.29
N ALA A 38 22.12 4.30 0.34
CA ALA A 38 20.99 3.36 0.37
C ALA A 38 19.73 3.99 0.98
N MET A 39 19.87 4.77 2.06
CA MET A 39 18.75 5.51 2.65
C MET A 39 18.10 6.50 1.66
N ARG A 40 18.91 7.17 0.82
CA ARG A 40 18.38 8.06 -0.23
C ARG A 40 17.66 7.28 -1.34
N VAL A 41 18.15 6.09 -1.69
CA VAL A 41 17.48 5.21 -2.65
C VAL A 41 16.12 4.76 -2.11
N LEU A 42 16.04 4.38 -0.83
CA LEU A 42 14.77 4.01 -0.19
C LEU A 42 13.77 5.18 -0.13
N GLN A 43 14.22 6.39 0.18
CA GLN A 43 13.38 7.59 0.12
C GLN A 43 12.83 7.85 -1.30
N GLN A 44 13.68 7.65 -2.32
CA GLN A 44 13.24 7.78 -3.70
C GLN A 44 12.29 6.66 -4.12
N PHE A 45 12.47 5.44 -3.61
CA PHE A 45 11.54 4.32 -3.80
C PHE A 45 10.15 4.64 -3.23
N ASP A 46 10.06 5.16 -2.01
CA ASP A 46 8.77 5.49 -1.37
C ASP A 46 7.97 6.48 -2.23
N LYS A 47 8.68 7.48 -2.78
CA LYS A 47 8.12 8.46 -3.71
C LYS A 47 7.65 7.82 -5.02
N SER A 48 8.56 7.13 -5.71
CA SER A 48 8.29 6.56 -7.04
C SER A 48 7.15 5.54 -7.01
N LEU A 49 7.08 4.71 -5.96
CA LEU A 49 6.02 3.72 -5.83
C LEU A 49 4.66 4.38 -5.59
N THR A 50 4.58 5.33 -4.66
CA THR A 50 3.33 6.06 -4.37
C THR A 50 2.79 6.75 -5.62
N GLU A 51 3.65 7.46 -6.36
CA GLU A 51 3.26 8.13 -7.60
C GLU A 51 2.82 7.14 -8.68
N THR A 52 3.51 6.00 -8.81
CA THR A 52 3.17 4.96 -9.79
C THR A 52 1.83 4.33 -9.50
N LEU A 53 1.55 4.00 -8.23
CA LEU A 53 0.26 3.46 -7.80
C LEU A 53 -0.88 4.45 -8.09
N GLN A 54 -0.68 5.75 -7.88
CA GLN A 54 -1.71 6.76 -8.13
C GLN A 54 -1.94 7.05 -9.62
N LYS A 55 -0.87 7.14 -10.41
CA LYS A 55 -0.94 7.59 -11.81
C LYS A 55 -1.24 6.45 -12.78
N ASN A 56 -0.66 5.27 -12.54
CA ASN A 56 -0.61 4.20 -13.54
C ASN A 56 -1.54 3.03 -13.22
N VAL A 57 -1.90 2.81 -11.96
CA VAL A 57 -2.79 1.70 -11.56
C VAL A 57 -4.25 2.16 -11.55
N LYS A 58 -5.03 1.69 -12.52
CA LYS A 58 -6.45 2.06 -12.70
C LYS A 58 -7.42 0.93 -12.37
N ASN A 59 -6.92 -0.29 -12.27
CA ASN A 59 -7.73 -1.48 -12.05
C ASN A 59 -8.39 -1.42 -10.66
N LYS A 60 -9.65 -1.82 -10.60
CA LYS A 60 -10.41 -1.90 -9.36
C LYS A 60 -10.54 -3.35 -8.93
N THR A 61 -10.53 -3.56 -7.63
CA THR A 61 -10.73 -4.88 -7.02
C THR A 61 -11.83 -4.77 -5.97
N GLN A 62 -12.76 -5.71 -5.99
CA GLN A 62 -13.77 -5.86 -4.94
C GLN A 62 -13.35 -6.98 -4.00
N ILE A 63 -13.52 -6.77 -2.70
CA ILE A 63 -13.17 -7.74 -1.66
C ILE A 63 -14.42 -8.07 -0.86
N LYS A 64 -14.72 -9.35 -0.69
CA LYS A 64 -15.75 -9.88 0.23
C LYS A 64 -15.10 -10.87 1.18
N GLY A 65 -15.61 -11.00 2.39
CA GLY A 65 -15.11 -11.98 3.36
C GLY A 65 -15.59 -11.69 4.77
N HIS A 66 -15.16 -12.50 5.74
CA HIS A 66 -15.57 -12.38 7.13
C HIS A 66 -14.54 -11.59 7.93
N LEU A 67 -14.92 -10.42 8.44
CA LEU A 67 -14.04 -9.63 9.31
C LEU A 67 -13.81 -10.36 10.64
N SER A 68 -12.55 -10.69 10.92
CA SER A 68 -12.15 -11.35 12.17
C SER A 68 -11.80 -10.34 13.26
N THR A 69 -10.98 -9.34 12.95
CA THR A 69 -10.56 -8.28 13.89
C THR A 69 -10.24 -7.01 13.12
N TYR A 70 -10.40 -5.86 13.77
CA TYR A 70 -9.98 -4.56 13.23
C TYR A 70 -9.27 -3.73 14.31
N ARG A 71 -8.46 -2.76 13.89
CA ARG A 71 -7.81 -1.77 14.75
C ARG A 71 -7.59 -0.48 13.98
N LEU A 72 -7.82 0.64 14.64
CA LEU A 72 -7.36 1.96 14.24
C LEU A 72 -6.41 2.48 15.31
N CYS A 73 -5.18 2.84 14.92
CA CYS A 73 -4.18 3.49 15.77
C CYS A 73 -3.30 4.36 14.87
N ASP A 74 -3.00 5.59 15.30
CA ASP A 74 -2.15 6.54 14.56
C ASP A 74 -2.54 6.71 13.09
N ASP A 75 -3.84 6.87 12.82
CA ASP A 75 -4.42 7.00 11.47
C ASP A 75 -4.13 5.82 10.51
N VAL A 76 -3.73 4.67 11.06
CA VAL A 76 -3.55 3.42 10.33
C VAL A 76 -4.65 2.43 10.70
N TRP A 77 -5.42 2.05 9.70
CA TRP A 77 -6.38 0.96 9.81
C TRP A 77 -5.71 -0.37 9.55
N THR A 78 -5.97 -1.36 10.40
CA THR A 78 -5.61 -2.76 10.19
C THR A 78 -6.84 -3.64 10.28
N PHE A 79 -7.11 -4.43 9.25
CA PHE A 79 -8.18 -5.42 9.22
C PHE A 79 -7.59 -6.82 9.03
N VAL A 80 -8.18 -7.80 9.69
CA VAL A 80 -7.91 -9.21 9.44
C VAL A 80 -9.20 -9.85 8.95
N VAL A 81 -9.21 -10.35 7.72
CA VAL A 81 -10.39 -10.93 7.06
C VAL A 81 -10.14 -12.41 6.79
N LYS A 82 -11.11 -13.26 7.12
CA LYS A 82 -11.14 -14.70 6.85
C LYS A 82 -11.95 -14.99 5.59
N ASP A 83 -11.54 -16.03 4.88
CA ASP A 83 -12.15 -16.52 3.65
C ASP A 83 -12.42 -15.39 2.62
N PRO A 84 -11.42 -14.53 2.32
CA PRO A 84 -11.60 -13.45 1.38
C PRO A 84 -11.79 -13.95 -0.05
N GLN A 85 -12.68 -13.27 -0.77
CA GLN A 85 -12.89 -13.39 -2.21
C GLN A 85 -12.59 -12.05 -2.86
N PHE A 86 -11.61 -12.06 -3.77
CA PHE A 86 -11.19 -10.91 -4.55
C PHE A 86 -11.72 -11.05 -5.96
N LYS A 87 -12.47 -10.05 -6.43
CA LYS A 87 -12.89 -9.94 -7.82
C LYS A 87 -12.12 -8.81 -8.48
N MET A 88 -11.25 -9.15 -9.43
CA MET A 88 -10.44 -8.17 -10.15
C MET A 88 -11.11 -7.78 -11.47
N GLU A 89 -11.22 -6.48 -11.74
CA GLU A 89 -11.69 -5.98 -13.03
C GLU A 89 -10.49 -5.80 -13.99
N GLY A 90 -10.56 -6.41 -15.18
CA GLY A 90 -9.68 -6.08 -16.31
C GLY A 90 -8.46 -6.98 -16.58
N VAL A 91 -8.38 -8.19 -16.01
CA VAL A 91 -7.36 -9.18 -16.40
C VAL A 91 -8.01 -10.25 -17.29
N GLY A 92 -7.94 -10.05 -18.62
CA GLY A 92 -8.48 -10.99 -19.60
C GLY A 92 -10.01 -11.03 -19.69
N ALA A 93 -10.54 -11.75 -20.67
CA ALA A 93 -11.97 -11.83 -21.01
C ALA A 93 -12.85 -12.57 -19.97
N GLY A 94 -12.42 -12.64 -18.71
CA GLY A 94 -13.13 -13.28 -17.61
C GLY A 94 -12.83 -12.58 -16.29
N SER A 95 -13.86 -12.41 -15.47
CA SER A 95 -13.71 -11.95 -14.08
C SER A 95 -13.05 -13.07 -13.27
N GLU A 96 -11.74 -13.01 -13.10
CA GLU A 96 -11.02 -13.95 -12.25
C GLU A 96 -11.30 -13.64 -10.78
N THR A 97 -11.67 -14.68 -10.03
CA THR A 97 -11.88 -14.60 -8.58
C THR A 97 -10.73 -15.27 -7.87
N VAL A 98 -9.97 -14.50 -7.09
CA VAL A 98 -8.88 -15.00 -6.26
C VAL A 98 -9.42 -15.22 -4.84
N THR A 99 -9.08 -16.35 -4.24
CA THR A 99 -9.51 -16.71 -2.87
C THR A 99 -8.31 -17.02 -1.98
N GLY A 100 -8.54 -17.03 -0.66
CA GLY A 100 -7.54 -17.44 0.32
C GLY A 100 -8.19 -17.77 1.66
N SER A 101 -7.41 -18.26 2.62
CA SER A 101 -7.90 -18.56 3.97
C SER A 101 -7.99 -17.32 4.86
N LYS A 102 -7.04 -16.39 4.72
CA LYS A 102 -6.93 -15.20 5.57
C LYS A 102 -6.10 -14.12 4.91
N ILE A 103 -6.50 -12.86 5.06
CA ILE A 103 -5.72 -11.69 4.65
C ILE A 103 -5.60 -10.67 5.79
N LYS A 104 -4.52 -9.88 5.74
CA LYS A 104 -4.33 -8.69 6.57
C LYS A 104 -4.31 -7.47 5.65
N ILE A 105 -5.23 -6.54 5.87
CA ILE A 105 -5.28 -5.26 5.15
C ILE A 105 -4.72 -4.20 6.09
N VAL A 106 -3.73 -3.44 5.63
CA VAL A 106 -3.21 -2.26 6.32
C VAL A 106 -3.44 -1.06 5.40
N ALA A 107 -4.14 -0.05 5.90
CA ALA A 107 -4.53 1.12 5.13
C ALA A 107 -4.16 2.39 5.90
N CYS A 108 -3.29 3.20 5.31
CA CYS A 108 -2.92 4.51 5.82
C CYS A 108 -3.81 5.59 5.20
N LYS A 109 -4.10 6.65 5.96
CA LYS A 109 -4.84 7.80 5.45
C LYS A 109 -4.11 8.43 4.24
N SER A 110 -4.81 8.65 3.13
CA SER A 110 -4.28 9.49 2.06
C SER A 110 -4.38 10.96 2.49
N GLY A 111 -3.30 11.72 2.32
CA GLY A 111 -3.26 13.15 2.68
C GLY A 111 -4.35 13.99 2.02
N ASP A 112 -4.85 13.55 0.85
CA ASP A 112 -5.87 14.24 0.05
C ASP A 112 -7.25 13.54 0.08
N ALA A 113 -7.50 12.62 1.02
CA ALA A 113 -8.85 12.08 1.17
C ALA A 113 -9.77 13.18 1.72
N ALA A 114 -10.36 13.97 0.82
CA ALA A 114 -11.39 14.94 1.14
C ALA A 114 -12.42 14.24 2.03
N GLU A 115 -12.61 14.76 3.25
CA GLU A 115 -13.66 14.29 4.14
C GLU A 115 -14.96 14.29 3.35
N GLY A 116 -15.56 13.10 3.19
CA GLY A 116 -16.80 12.95 2.45
C GLY A 116 -17.79 13.97 2.99
N LYS A 117 -18.19 14.94 2.15
CA LYS A 117 -19.27 15.86 2.47
C LYS A 117 -20.43 15.01 2.98
N LYS A 118 -20.72 15.11 4.29
CA LYS A 118 -21.96 14.56 4.86
C LYS A 118 -23.10 15.16 4.05
N GLY A 119 -23.70 14.34 3.19
CA GLY A 119 -24.91 14.70 2.47
C GLY A 119 -25.94 15.08 3.52
N ASN A 120 -26.37 16.33 3.49
CA ASN A 120 -27.41 16.84 4.36
C ASN A 120 -28.71 16.12 3.95
N ALA A 121 -29.05 15.03 4.64
CA ALA A 121 -30.39 14.46 4.58
C ALA A 121 -31.31 15.48 5.25
N ARG A 122 -32.00 16.27 4.45
CA ARG A 122 -33.11 17.11 4.92
C ARG A 122 -34.30 16.21 5.21
N GLU A 123 -34.93 16.50 6.36
CA GLU A 123 -36.22 15.99 6.86
C GLU A 123 -37.32 15.97 5.80
#